data_AF-A0A1B8FCA8-F1
#
_entry.id   AF-A0A1B8FCA8-F1
#
_cell.length_a   1.000
_cell.length_b   1.000
_cell.length_c   1.000
_cell.angle_alpha   90.00
_cell.angle_beta   90.00
_cell.angle_gamma   90.00
#
_symmetry.space_group_name_H-M   'P 1'
#
loop_
_entity.id
_entity.type
_entity.pdbx_description
1 polymer ?
#
loop_
_entity_poly.entity_id
_entity_poly.type
_entity_poly.pdbx_seq_one_letter_code
_entity_poly.pdbx_strand_id
1 'polypeptide(L)'
;MASTRSEIIKSKPIGDGLNGFRDSFNSLCKELGISSSVDGLQHIRHDGLQNLALDLILALLVLPVSRILPSIISNKKFLRDDFDIERVTPLLNAVINNESDDIIWNKAYAAVTESTPPTRLLPFLNQTPWSNATSSIVNSSEHRKYVDDVLKDELGSSLYIGVPGFYDAFFGDVEELDSISQAVFEL
;
A
#
# COMPACT_ATOMS: atom_id res chain seq x y z
N MET A 1 9.86 26.27 -6.12
CA MET A 1 9.93 25.44 -7.34
C MET A 1 10.19 24.02 -6.88
N ALA A 2 9.34 23.07 -7.24
CA ALA A 2 9.61 21.66 -6.94
C ALA A 2 10.70 21.17 -7.89
N SER A 3 11.84 20.70 -7.35
CA SER A 3 12.90 20.10 -8.16
C SER A 3 12.37 18.86 -8.89
N THR A 4 12.76 18.69 -10.14
CA THR A 4 12.39 17.50 -10.90
C THR A 4 13.13 16.28 -10.36
N ARG A 5 12.55 15.08 -10.51
CA ARG A 5 13.14 13.83 -9.99
C ARG A 5 14.58 13.62 -10.48
N SER A 6 14.85 13.93 -11.74
CA SER A 6 16.20 13.81 -12.33
C SER A 6 17.20 14.78 -11.69
N GLU A 7 16.78 15.99 -11.34
CA GLU A 7 17.64 16.94 -10.60
C GLU A 7 17.97 16.44 -9.19
N ILE A 8 17.00 15.82 -8.51
CA ILE A 8 17.21 15.23 -7.18
C ILE A 8 18.19 14.06 -7.25
N ILE A 9 18.01 13.15 -8.21
CA ILE A 9 18.92 12.00 -8.43
C ILE A 9 20.33 12.50 -8.78
N LYS A 10 20.47 13.50 -9.64
CA LYS A 10 21.77 14.10 -9.96
C LYS A 10 22.43 14.79 -8.77
N SER A 11 21.64 15.43 -7.91
CA SER A 11 22.15 16.11 -6.71
C SER A 11 22.63 15.15 -5.62
N LYS A 12 22.14 13.91 -5.64
CA LYS A 12 22.47 12.85 -4.68
C LYS A 12 22.51 11.52 -5.43
N PRO A 13 23.61 11.19 -6.11
CA PRO A 13 23.72 9.91 -6.78
C PRO A 13 23.71 8.76 -5.77
N ILE A 14 23.32 7.56 -6.21
CA ILE A 14 23.44 6.32 -5.45
C ILE A 14 24.92 6.04 -5.16
N GLY A 15 25.78 6.24 -6.16
CA GLY A 15 27.21 5.99 -6.06
C GLY A 15 27.50 4.58 -5.56
N ASP A 16 28.34 4.48 -4.52
CA ASP A 16 28.73 3.20 -3.91
C ASP A 16 27.69 2.63 -2.92
N GLY A 17 26.54 3.29 -2.75
CA GLY A 17 25.54 2.93 -1.73
C GLY A 17 24.93 1.53 -1.88
N LEU A 18 25.03 0.91 -3.06
CA LEU A 18 24.58 -0.46 -3.32
C LEU A 18 25.72 -1.48 -3.42
N ASN A 19 26.98 -1.08 -3.23
CA ASN A 19 28.11 -2.01 -3.33
C ASN A 19 28.05 -3.11 -2.26
N GLY A 20 27.66 -2.77 -1.02
CA GLY A 20 27.48 -3.75 0.03
C GLY A 20 26.46 -4.85 -0.33
N PHE A 21 25.35 -4.47 -0.97
CA PHE A 21 24.37 -5.43 -1.47
C PHE A 21 24.96 -6.31 -2.58
N ARG A 22 25.69 -5.73 -3.53
CA ARG A 22 26.33 -6.48 -4.62
C ARG A 22 27.37 -7.47 -4.11
N ASP A 23 28.17 -7.08 -3.13
CA ASP A 23 29.17 -7.95 -2.51
C ASP A 23 28.51 -9.12 -1.76
N SER A 24 27.41 -8.87 -1.05
CA SER A 24 26.59 -9.91 -0.44
C SER A 24 25.99 -10.87 -1.47
N PHE A 25 25.41 -10.35 -2.56
CA PHE A 25 24.88 -11.16 -3.66
C PHE A 25 25.96 -12.03 -4.30
N ASN A 26 27.12 -11.45 -4.61
CA ASN A 26 28.25 -12.18 -5.18
C ASN A 26 28.76 -13.29 -4.25
N SER A 27 28.76 -13.05 -2.94
CA SER A 27 29.16 -14.04 -1.94
C SER A 27 28.17 -15.20 -1.87
N LEU A 28 26.87 -14.90 -1.91
CA LEU A 28 25.80 -15.91 -1.97
C LEU A 28 25.88 -16.78 -3.24
N CYS A 29 26.12 -16.16 -4.41
CA CYS A 29 26.30 -16.90 -5.66
C CYS A 29 27.51 -17.86 -5.58
N LYS A 30 28.62 -17.42 -4.97
CA LYS A 30 29.81 -18.26 -4.76
C LYS A 30 29.52 -19.45 -3.84
N GLU A 31 28.76 -19.24 -2.76
CA GLU A 31 28.37 -20.30 -1.82
C GLU A 31 27.47 -21.35 -2.49
N LEU A 32 26.54 -20.90 -3.33
CA LEU A 32 25.62 -21.77 -4.05
C LEU A 32 26.24 -22.41 -5.30
N GLY A 33 27.44 -21.99 -5.71
CA GLY A 33 28.10 -22.47 -6.94
C GLY A 33 27.40 -22.00 -8.23
N ILE A 34 26.67 -20.88 -8.18
CA ILE A 34 25.87 -20.34 -9.28
C ILE A 34 26.62 -19.13 -9.87
N SER A 35 26.41 -18.83 -11.16
CA SER A 35 26.93 -17.60 -11.76
C SER A 35 26.34 -16.36 -11.08
N SER A 36 27.18 -15.38 -10.78
CA SER A 36 26.79 -14.05 -10.31
C SER A 36 26.21 -13.19 -11.44
N SER A 37 25.27 -13.76 -12.18
CA SER A 37 24.58 -13.13 -13.31
C SER A 37 23.07 -13.17 -13.08
N VAL A 38 22.33 -12.45 -13.90
CA VAL A 38 20.87 -12.47 -13.93
C VAL A 38 20.32 -13.90 -14.07
N ASP A 39 21.00 -14.77 -14.82
CA ASP A 39 20.61 -16.19 -14.97
C ASP A 39 20.77 -16.99 -13.67
N GLY A 40 21.65 -16.52 -12.78
CA GLY A 40 21.84 -17.08 -11.45
C GLY A 40 20.63 -16.85 -10.53
N LEU A 41 19.91 -15.73 -10.70
CA LEU A 41 18.69 -15.45 -9.92
C LEU A 41 17.60 -16.50 -10.15
N GLN A 42 17.51 -17.07 -11.34
CA GLN A 42 16.54 -18.11 -11.67
C GLN A 42 16.81 -19.43 -10.93
N HIS A 43 18.05 -19.65 -10.48
CA HIS A 43 18.45 -20.84 -9.74
C HIS A 43 18.34 -20.66 -8.22
N ILE A 44 18.07 -19.44 -7.74
CA ILE A 44 17.85 -19.18 -6.31
C ILE A 44 16.41 -19.56 -5.96
N ARG A 45 16.25 -20.28 -4.85
CA ARG A 45 14.92 -20.66 -4.34
C ARG A 45 14.10 -19.41 -4.00
N HIS A 46 12.78 -19.55 -4.04
CA HIS A 46 11.82 -18.46 -3.81
C HIS A 46 12.05 -17.71 -2.49
N ASP A 47 12.34 -18.42 -1.41
CA ASP A 47 12.69 -17.88 -0.09
C ASP A 47 14.00 -17.07 -0.11
N GLY A 48 15.03 -17.57 -0.79
CA GLY A 48 16.30 -16.85 -0.98
C GLY A 48 16.13 -15.56 -1.78
N LEU A 49 15.27 -15.57 -2.79
CA LEU A 49 15.01 -14.41 -3.64
C LEU A 49 14.18 -13.35 -2.89
N GLN A 50 13.23 -13.75 -2.03
CA GLN A 50 12.55 -12.84 -1.11
C GLN A 50 13.52 -12.13 -0.16
N ASN A 51 14.45 -12.87 0.44
CA ASN A 51 15.45 -12.28 1.33
C ASN A 51 16.34 -11.27 0.60
N LEU A 52 16.81 -11.61 -0.61
CA LEU A 52 17.57 -10.68 -1.46
C LEU A 52 16.78 -9.42 -1.82
N ALA A 53 15.48 -9.57 -2.11
CA ALA A 53 14.63 -8.43 -2.40
C ALA A 53 14.46 -7.52 -1.18
N LEU A 54 14.27 -8.10 0.01
CA LEU A 54 14.20 -7.33 1.27
C LEU A 54 15.51 -6.60 1.57
N ASP A 55 16.65 -7.28 1.43
CA ASP A 55 17.97 -6.68 1.61
C ASP A 55 18.19 -5.49 0.66
N LEU A 56 17.76 -5.63 -0.60
CA LEU A 56 17.84 -4.55 -1.57
C LEU A 56 16.96 -3.36 -1.20
N ILE A 57 15.72 -3.63 -0.76
CA ILE A 57 14.79 -2.57 -0.33
C ILE A 57 15.37 -1.82 0.86
N LEU A 58 15.92 -2.53 1.85
CA LEU A 58 16.57 -1.93 3.00
C LEU A 58 17.77 -1.08 2.59
N ALA A 59 18.61 -1.56 1.67
CA ALA A 59 19.74 -0.81 1.15
C ALA A 59 19.28 0.49 0.44
N LEU A 60 18.25 0.42 -0.40
CA LEU A 60 17.66 1.57 -1.08
C LEU A 60 17.04 2.58 -0.11
N LEU A 61 16.40 2.11 0.96
CA LEU A 61 15.81 2.96 2.00
C LEU A 61 16.85 3.75 2.80
N VAL A 62 18.06 3.22 2.97
CA VAL A 62 19.15 3.89 3.69
C VAL A 62 19.78 5.03 2.87
N LEU A 63 19.60 5.04 1.54
CA LEU A 63 20.20 6.05 0.66
C LEU A 63 19.68 7.47 0.95
N PRO A 64 20.52 8.53 0.87
CA PRO A 64 20.10 9.91 1.11
C PRO A 64 18.95 10.40 0.21
N VAL A 65 18.80 9.79 -0.96
CA VAL A 65 17.77 10.09 -1.97
C VAL A 65 16.40 9.61 -1.54
N SER A 66 16.32 8.49 -0.81
CA SER A 66 15.04 7.91 -0.35
C SER A 66 14.29 8.86 0.58
N ARG A 67 15.02 9.68 1.35
CA ARG A 67 14.46 10.68 2.28
C ARG A 67 13.83 11.87 1.55
N ILE A 68 14.19 12.08 0.29
CA ILE A 68 13.65 13.17 -0.54
C ILE A 68 12.57 12.64 -1.48
N LEU A 69 12.70 11.39 -1.95
CA LEU A 69 11.69 10.71 -2.77
C LEU A 69 10.50 10.28 -1.89
N PRO A 70 9.34 10.96 -1.96
CA PRO A 70 8.22 10.74 -1.02
C PRO A 70 7.59 9.35 -1.13
N SER A 71 7.77 8.66 -2.27
CA SER A 71 6.95 7.51 -2.65
C SER A 71 7.42 6.16 -2.11
N ILE A 72 8.71 6.00 -1.81
CA ILE A 72 9.28 4.67 -1.51
C ILE A 72 9.02 4.30 -0.05
N ILE A 73 9.16 5.28 0.85
CA ILE A 73 8.89 5.11 2.29
C ILE A 73 7.39 5.03 2.57
N SER A 74 6.57 5.75 1.80
CA SER A 74 5.12 5.84 2.07
C SER A 74 4.37 4.56 1.71
N ASN A 75 4.92 3.71 0.82
CA ASN A 75 4.36 2.41 0.50
C ASN A 75 4.85 1.33 1.47
N LYS A 76 4.36 1.39 2.72
CA LYS A 76 4.47 0.32 3.73
C LYS A 76 3.99 -1.06 3.23
N LYS A 77 3.29 -1.12 2.10
CA LYS A 77 2.93 -2.35 1.39
C LYS A 77 4.14 -3.17 0.91
N PHE A 78 5.33 -2.57 0.74
CA PHE A 78 6.55 -3.31 0.39
C PHE A 78 7.04 -4.28 1.46
N LEU A 79 6.61 -4.07 2.70
CA LEU A 79 7.05 -4.84 3.86
C LEU A 79 5.98 -5.83 4.36
N ARG A 80 4.88 -5.99 3.60
CA ARG A 80 3.79 -6.94 3.90
C ARG A 80 3.94 -8.17 3.01
N ASP A 81 3.53 -9.32 3.56
CA ASP A 81 3.67 -10.71 3.07
C ASP A 81 3.42 -11.02 1.57
N ASP A 82 2.83 -10.10 0.79
CA ASP A 82 2.42 -10.34 -0.59
C ASP A 82 3.36 -9.67 -1.60
N PHE A 83 4.66 -9.92 -1.44
CA PHE A 83 5.67 -9.38 -2.35
C PHE A 83 5.73 -10.19 -3.64
N ASP A 84 5.30 -9.57 -4.74
CA ASP A 84 5.39 -10.16 -6.06
C ASP A 84 6.84 -10.11 -6.58
N ILE A 85 7.53 -11.24 -6.45
CA ILE A 85 8.92 -11.45 -6.86
C ILE A 85 9.14 -11.06 -8.33
N GLU A 86 8.17 -11.32 -9.20
CA GLU A 86 8.27 -11.01 -10.63
C GLU A 86 8.41 -9.50 -10.85
N ARG A 87 7.87 -8.67 -9.95
CA ARG A 87 7.95 -7.20 -10.02
C ARG A 87 9.27 -6.63 -9.58
N VAL A 88 9.98 -7.33 -8.69
CA VAL A 88 11.28 -6.85 -8.18
C VAL A 88 12.46 -7.50 -8.88
N THR A 89 12.21 -8.56 -9.64
CA THR A 89 13.20 -9.16 -10.54
C THR A 89 13.82 -8.11 -11.50
N PRO A 90 13.07 -7.21 -12.16
CA PRO A 90 13.64 -6.15 -12.99
C PRO A 90 14.53 -5.15 -12.23
N LEU A 91 14.24 -4.90 -10.95
CA LEU A 91 15.03 -4.01 -10.10
C LEU A 91 16.32 -4.70 -9.65
N LEU A 92 16.24 -5.97 -9.22
CA LEU A 92 17.41 -6.80 -8.89
C LEU A 92 18.38 -6.86 -10.07
N ASN A 93 17.86 -7.10 -11.28
CA ASN A 93 18.66 -7.14 -12.50
C ASN A 93 19.39 -5.82 -12.76
N ALA A 94 18.71 -4.68 -12.62
CA ALA A 94 19.32 -3.38 -12.84
C ALA A 94 20.46 -3.10 -11.85
N VAL A 95 20.29 -3.50 -10.58
CA VAL A 95 21.29 -3.28 -9.53
C VAL A 95 22.50 -4.19 -9.70
N ILE A 96 22.28 -5.46 -10.05
CA ILE A 96 23.34 -6.44 -10.33
C ILE A 96 24.17 -6.03 -11.55
N ASN A 97 23.52 -5.55 -12.61
CA ASN A 97 24.20 -5.11 -13.83
C ASN A 97 24.87 -3.73 -13.73
N ASN A 98 24.82 -3.09 -12.55
CA ASN A 98 25.35 -1.75 -12.33
C ASN A 98 24.82 -0.71 -13.32
N GLU A 99 23.51 -0.75 -13.57
CA GLU A 99 22.81 0.25 -14.37
C GLU A 99 22.88 1.65 -13.75
N SER A 100 22.53 2.67 -14.53
CA SER A 100 22.53 4.05 -14.03
C SER A 100 21.48 4.30 -12.94
N ASP A 101 21.74 5.28 -12.07
CA ASP A 101 20.85 5.67 -10.99
C ASP A 101 19.42 5.98 -11.48
N ASP A 102 19.29 6.62 -12.64
CA ASP A 102 17.99 6.91 -13.26
C ASP A 102 17.22 5.61 -13.57
N ILE A 103 17.90 4.59 -14.10
CA ILE A 103 17.30 3.29 -14.41
C ILE A 103 16.92 2.55 -13.12
N ILE A 104 17.81 2.53 -12.13
CA ILE A 104 17.56 1.89 -10.84
C ILE A 104 16.35 2.51 -10.14
N TRP A 105 16.28 3.84 -10.07
CA TRP A 105 15.14 4.53 -9.44
C TRP A 105 13.85 4.39 -10.26
N ASN A 106 13.92 4.33 -11.60
CA ASN A 106 12.76 4.04 -12.43
C ASN A 106 12.19 2.65 -12.15
N LYS A 107 13.06 1.63 -12.06
CA LYS A 107 12.65 0.25 -11.74
C LYS A 107 12.13 0.13 -10.32
N ALA A 108 12.75 0.82 -9.36
CA ALA A 108 12.27 0.88 -7.98
C ALA A 108 10.88 1.51 -7.90
N TYR A 109 10.65 2.59 -8.65
CA TYR A 109 9.32 3.22 -8.70
C TYR A 109 8.28 2.31 -9.36
N ALA A 110 8.62 1.67 -10.49
CA ALA A 110 7.73 0.77 -11.21
C ALA A 110 7.30 -0.42 -10.35
N ALA A 111 8.26 -1.06 -9.66
CA ALA A 111 7.99 -2.10 -8.67
C ALA A 111 6.98 -1.60 -7.63
N VAL A 112 7.16 -0.35 -7.17
CA VAL A 112 6.36 0.26 -6.11
C VAL A 112 4.95 0.65 -6.54
N THR A 113 4.77 1.20 -7.72
CA THR A 113 3.50 1.76 -8.17
C THR A 113 2.47 0.72 -8.61
N GLU A 114 2.88 -0.43 -9.11
CA GLU A 114 1.93 -1.45 -9.57
C GLU A 114 1.32 -2.28 -8.42
N SER A 115 1.93 -2.28 -7.23
CA SER A 115 1.35 -2.93 -6.02
C SER A 115 0.15 -2.19 -5.45
N THR A 116 -0.09 -0.98 -5.96
CA THR A 116 -1.42 -0.40 -5.97
C THR A 116 -2.00 -0.69 -7.34
N PRO A 117 -3.17 -1.37 -7.44
CA PRO A 117 -4.01 -1.22 -8.63
C PRO A 117 -4.06 0.27 -8.98
N PRO A 118 -4.14 0.66 -10.27
CA PRO A 118 -4.33 2.07 -10.63
C PRO A 118 -5.36 2.59 -9.67
N THR A 119 -5.02 3.67 -8.95
CA THR A 119 -6.00 4.35 -8.12
C THR A 119 -7.12 4.61 -9.09
N ARG A 120 -8.18 3.77 -9.05
CA ARG A 120 -9.47 4.24 -9.49
C ARG A 120 -9.54 5.52 -8.69
N LEU A 121 -9.57 6.64 -9.40
CA LEU A 121 -10.31 7.78 -8.92
C LEU A 121 -11.71 7.21 -8.69
N LEU A 122 -11.89 6.45 -7.60
CA LEU A 122 -13.16 6.30 -6.94
C LEU A 122 -13.54 7.75 -6.80
N PRO A 123 -14.68 8.18 -7.37
CA PRO A 123 -15.08 9.57 -7.33
C PRO A 123 -14.83 10.03 -5.89
N PHE A 124 -13.87 10.96 -5.74
CA PHE A 124 -13.38 11.49 -4.47
C PHE A 124 -14.46 12.39 -3.88
N LEU A 125 -15.67 11.85 -3.74
CA LEU A 125 -16.84 12.59 -3.36
C LEU A 125 -17.17 12.37 -1.89
N ASN A 126 -17.02 11.17 -1.33
CA ASN A 126 -17.66 10.90 -0.03
C ASN A 126 -16.82 10.07 0.97
N GLN A 127 -15.54 10.38 1.23
CA GLN A 127 -14.83 9.72 2.35
C GLN A 127 -14.14 10.62 3.38
N THR A 128 -14.46 11.91 3.42
CA THR A 128 -14.48 12.65 4.69
C THR A 128 -15.40 13.85 4.51
N PRO A 129 -16.49 13.99 5.29
CA PRO A 129 -17.23 15.24 5.35
C PRO A 129 -16.26 16.35 5.68
N TRP A 130 -16.16 17.37 4.82
CA TRP A 130 -15.21 18.46 4.98
C TRP A 130 -15.51 19.33 6.23
N SER A 131 -16.75 19.28 6.75
CA SER A 131 -17.25 20.18 7.79
C SER A 131 -17.50 19.53 9.15
N ASN A 132 -17.73 18.22 9.21
CA ASN A 132 -18.27 17.58 10.42
C ASN A 132 -17.41 16.36 10.78
N ALA A 133 -16.51 16.52 11.74
CA ALA A 133 -15.86 15.38 12.38
C ALA A 133 -16.81 14.81 13.44
N THR A 134 -17.00 13.49 13.51
CA THR A 134 -17.81 12.85 14.58
C THR A 134 -17.31 13.22 15.99
N SER A 135 -16.05 13.65 16.11
CA SER A 135 -15.45 14.18 17.33
C SER A 135 -15.95 15.56 17.76
N SER A 136 -16.63 16.33 16.89
CA SER A 136 -17.23 17.63 17.22
C SER A 136 -18.61 17.48 17.88
N ILE A 137 -19.25 16.32 17.75
CA ILE A 137 -20.52 16.00 18.41
C ILE A 137 -20.19 15.52 19.83
N VAL A 138 -19.99 16.49 20.72
CA VAL A 138 -19.81 16.22 22.15
C VAL A 138 -21.07 15.54 22.67
N ASN A 139 -20.91 14.42 23.39
CA ASN A 139 -21.97 13.55 23.95
C ASN A 139 -22.85 14.28 24.98
N SER A 140 -23.64 15.24 24.50
CA SER A 140 -24.73 15.87 25.21
C SER A 140 -26.03 15.31 24.65
N SER A 141 -26.97 14.98 25.53
CA SER A 141 -28.29 14.46 25.14
C SER A 141 -29.06 15.42 24.23
N GLU A 142 -28.77 16.73 24.33
CA GLU A 142 -29.41 17.79 23.55
C GLU A 142 -29.09 17.75 22.05
N HIS A 143 -27.93 17.21 21.66
CA HIS A 143 -27.51 17.18 20.26
C HIS A 143 -27.87 15.89 19.50
N ARG A 144 -28.35 14.85 20.19
CA ARG A 144 -28.77 13.59 19.54
C ARG A 144 -29.88 13.77 18.51
N LYS A 145 -30.82 14.70 18.75
CA LYS A 145 -31.92 15.02 17.82
C LYS A 145 -31.44 15.55 16.46
N TYR A 146 -30.21 16.06 16.37
CA TYR A 146 -29.66 16.63 15.14
C TYR A 146 -28.72 15.67 14.41
N VAL A 147 -28.39 14.53 15.00
CA VAL A 147 -27.45 13.55 14.42
C VAL A 147 -28.02 12.95 13.13
N ASP A 148 -29.30 12.60 13.13
CA ASP A 148 -29.95 12.01 11.95
C ASP A 148 -29.96 12.96 10.75
N ASP A 149 -30.25 14.24 10.99
CA ASP A 149 -30.26 15.26 9.93
C ASP A 149 -28.84 15.54 9.41
N VAL A 150 -27.86 15.62 10.30
CA VAL A 150 -26.43 15.77 9.94
C VAL A 150 -25.94 14.58 9.11
N LEU A 151 -26.27 13.35 9.52
CA LEU A 151 -25.89 12.14 8.80
C LEU A 151 -26.57 12.05 7.43
N LYS A 152 -27.84 12.47 7.32
CA LYS A 152 -28.56 12.54 6.03
C LYS A 152 -27.92 13.54 5.07
N ASP A 153 -27.54 14.71 5.56
CA ASP A 153 -26.85 15.73 4.74
C ASP A 153 -25.45 15.25 4.31
N GLU A 154 -24.71 14.55 5.18
CA GLU A 154 -23.37 14.03 4.87
C GLU A 154 -23.38 12.87 3.87
N LEU A 155 -24.30 11.93 4.03
CA LEU A 155 -24.42 10.78 3.15
C LEU A 155 -25.14 11.14 1.84
N GLY A 156 -25.79 12.31 1.79
CA GLY A 156 -26.45 12.87 0.63
C GLY A 156 -27.40 11.88 -0.05
N SER A 157 -27.48 11.94 -1.38
CA SER A 157 -28.34 11.06 -2.20
C SER A 157 -27.86 9.60 -2.29
N SER A 158 -26.79 9.23 -1.58
CA SER A 158 -26.20 7.88 -1.67
C SER A 158 -26.76 6.88 -0.65
N LEU A 159 -27.60 7.36 0.29
CA LEU A 159 -28.29 6.52 1.25
C LEU A 159 -29.67 6.10 0.72
N TYR A 160 -29.86 4.80 0.49
CA TYR A 160 -31.17 4.25 0.19
C TYR A 160 -31.89 3.90 1.49
N ILE A 161 -32.87 4.72 1.87
CA ILE A 161 -33.72 4.47 3.04
C ILE A 161 -34.93 3.63 2.59
N GLY A 162 -35.29 2.61 3.36
CA GLY A 162 -36.48 1.80 3.11
C GLY A 162 -36.36 0.90 1.87
N VAL A 163 -35.22 0.24 1.70
CA VAL A 163 -35.00 -0.74 0.62
C VAL A 163 -36.07 -1.85 0.72
N PRO A 164 -36.94 -2.02 -0.29
CA PRO A 164 -37.99 -3.04 -0.25
C PRO A 164 -37.41 -4.45 -0.10
N GLY A 165 -37.97 -5.26 0.80
CA GLY A 165 -37.56 -6.65 1.03
C GLY A 165 -36.22 -6.83 1.74
N PHE A 166 -35.59 -5.75 2.24
CA PHE A 166 -34.32 -5.83 2.98
C PHE A 166 -34.40 -6.74 4.21
N TYR A 167 -35.49 -6.63 4.98
CA TYR A 167 -35.68 -7.43 6.18
C TYR A 167 -35.72 -8.91 5.85
N ASP A 168 -36.59 -9.31 4.92
CA ASP A 168 -36.73 -10.71 4.51
C ASP A 168 -35.42 -11.27 3.93
N ALA A 169 -34.70 -10.49 3.14
CA ALA A 169 -33.45 -10.94 2.49
C ALA A 169 -32.28 -11.17 3.47
N PHE A 170 -32.20 -10.42 4.56
CA PHE A 170 -31.09 -10.51 5.51
C PHE A 170 -31.45 -11.26 6.80
N PHE A 171 -32.72 -11.20 7.19
CA PHE A 171 -33.20 -11.68 8.49
C PHE A 171 -34.31 -12.72 8.38
N GLY A 172 -34.88 -12.96 7.20
CA GLY A 172 -35.99 -13.90 7.01
C GLY A 172 -35.65 -15.36 7.36
N ASP A 173 -34.37 -15.74 7.26
CA ASP A 173 -33.89 -17.08 7.63
C ASP A 173 -33.52 -17.20 9.12
N VAL A 174 -33.62 -16.12 9.90
CA VAL A 174 -33.28 -16.14 11.33
C VAL A 174 -34.50 -16.58 12.12
N GLU A 175 -34.52 -17.85 12.53
CA GLU A 175 -35.55 -18.40 13.40
C GLU A 175 -35.68 -17.59 14.70
N GLU A 176 -36.90 -17.39 15.16
CA GLU A 176 -37.27 -16.71 16.43
C GLU A 176 -36.96 -15.20 16.52
N LEU A 177 -36.36 -14.58 15.49
CA LEU A 177 -36.01 -13.16 15.53
C LEU A 177 -37.21 -12.23 15.78
N ASP A 178 -38.34 -12.50 15.11
CA ASP A 178 -39.57 -11.72 15.29
C ASP A 178 -40.06 -11.81 16.75
N SER A 179 -40.09 -13.02 17.32
CA SER A 179 -40.51 -13.26 18.71
C SER A 179 -39.61 -12.53 19.71
N ILE A 180 -38.29 -12.62 19.52
CA ILE A 180 -37.30 -11.97 20.39
C ILE A 180 -37.40 -10.44 20.27
N SER A 181 -37.53 -9.92 19.05
CA SER A 181 -37.63 -8.47 18.84
C SER A 181 -38.86 -7.90 19.53
N GLN A 182 -40.01 -8.58 19.41
CA GLN A 182 -41.25 -8.16 20.06
C GLN A 182 -41.11 -8.14 21.58
N ALA A 183 -40.47 -9.15 22.19
CA ALA A 183 -40.24 -9.19 23.63
C ALA A 183 -39.32 -8.07 24.13
N VAL A 184 -38.37 -7.60 23.32
CA VAL A 184 -37.42 -6.54 23.68
C VAL A 184 -38.03 -5.14 23.55
N PHE A 185 -38.88 -4.90 22.54
CA PHE A 185 -39.45 -3.57 22.27
C PHE A 185 -40.78 -3.30 23.02
N GLU A 186 -41.43 -4.32 23.55
CA GLU A 186 -42.64 -4.20 24.41
C GLU A 186 -42.29 -4.09 25.92
N LEU A 187 -41.02 -3.87 26.25
CA LEU A 187 -40.46 -3.73 27.61
C LEU A 187 -40.37 -2.26 28.03
#